data_AF-A0A2S4Y0L2-F1
#
_entry.id   AF-A0A2S4Y0L2-F1
#
_cell.length_a   1.000
_cell.length_b   1.000
_cell.length_c   1.000
_cell.angle_alpha   90.00
_cell.angle_beta   90.00
_cell.angle_gamma   90.00
#
_symmetry.space_group_name_H-M   'P 1'
#
loop_
_entity.id
_entity.type
_entity.pdbx_description
1 polymer ?
#
loop_
_entity_poly.entity_id
_entity_poly.type
_entity_poly.pdbx_seq_one_letter_code
_entity_poly.pdbx_strand_id
1 'polypeptide(L)'
;MDALWAAARSIEVAPRHHEASGRSVMVGSAEEIAEVAGLLEVDLTAAPLTCMCPGDVSFTVRGERGAVLGVLTHHAGGGLDWSRWSGQLPLLRLGELTAWLTERDVVVPNPRQ
;
A
#
# COMPACT_ATOMS: atom_id res chain seq x y z
N MET A 1 8.58 9.66 -5.47
CA MET A 1 8.42 8.25 -5.05
C MET A 1 9.63 7.41 -5.44
N ASP A 2 10.23 7.67 -6.59
CA ASP A 2 11.25 6.82 -7.22
C ASP A 2 12.46 6.48 -6.34
N ALA A 3 12.94 7.44 -5.53
CA ALA A 3 14.04 7.20 -4.59
C ALA A 3 13.69 6.19 -3.46
N LEU A 4 12.41 6.08 -3.08
CA LEU A 4 11.96 5.08 -2.10
C LEU A 4 12.08 3.67 -2.69
N TRP A 5 11.59 3.50 -3.92
CA TRP A 5 11.55 2.21 -4.60
C TRP A 5 12.93 1.74 -5.04
N ALA A 6 13.81 2.64 -5.48
CA ALA A 6 15.19 2.30 -5.82
C ALA A 6 15.99 1.73 -4.63
N ALA A 7 15.67 2.18 -3.41
CA ALA A 7 16.32 1.73 -2.18
C ALA A 7 15.62 0.54 -1.50
N ALA A 8 14.44 0.14 -1.99
CA ALA A 8 13.67 -0.95 -1.41
C ALA A 8 14.39 -2.31 -1.55
N ARG A 9 14.24 -3.13 -0.52
CA ARG A 9 14.76 -4.51 -0.43
C ARG A 9 13.68 -5.49 0.01
N SER A 10 12.68 -5.01 0.74
CA SER A 10 11.45 -5.75 0.96
C SER A 10 10.29 -4.80 1.25
N ILE A 11 9.08 -5.31 1.09
CA ILE A 11 7.85 -4.64 1.48
C ILE A 11 7.06 -5.62 2.34
N GLU A 12 6.64 -5.16 3.51
CA GLU A 12 5.66 -5.87 4.32
C GLU A 12 4.29 -5.27 4.03
N VAL A 13 3.37 -6.08 3.53
CA VAL A 13 1.99 -5.69 3.28
C VAL A 13 1.11 -6.35 4.33
N ALA A 14 0.46 -5.54 5.18
CA ALA A 14 -0.29 -6.06 6.32
C ALA A 14 -1.63 -5.32 6.47
N PRO A 15 -2.73 -6.04 6.80
CA PRO A 15 -3.95 -5.37 7.22
C PRO A 15 -3.71 -4.61 8.54
N ARG A 16 -4.31 -3.43 8.67
CA ARG A 16 -4.20 -2.62 9.91
C ARG A 16 -5.15 -3.07 11.01
N HIS A 17 -6.29 -3.63 10.64
CA HIS A 17 -7.30 -4.05 11.60
C HIS A 17 -6.99 -5.44 12.14
N HIS A 18 -6.84 -5.55 13.46
CA HIS A 18 -6.53 -6.80 14.17
C HIS A 18 -7.67 -7.85 14.11
N GLU A 19 -8.87 -7.42 13.70
CA GLU A 19 -10.04 -8.28 13.42
C GLU A 19 -10.16 -8.67 11.94
N ALA A 20 -9.35 -8.08 11.05
CA ALA A 20 -9.31 -8.50 9.66
C ALA A 20 -8.63 -9.87 9.62
N SER A 21 -9.35 -10.89 9.17
CA SER A 21 -8.87 -12.26 8.96
C SER A 21 -7.80 -12.40 7.87
N GLY A 22 -7.27 -11.28 7.36
CA GLY A 22 -6.23 -11.24 6.36
C GLY A 22 -4.85 -11.52 6.94
N ARG A 23 -3.94 -12.00 6.10
CA ARG A 23 -2.55 -12.29 6.46
C ARG A 23 -1.60 -11.19 6.01
N SER A 24 -0.50 -11.03 6.74
CA SER A 24 0.62 -10.23 6.25
C SER A 24 1.38 -11.00 5.16
N VAL A 25 1.84 -10.26 4.15
CA VAL A 25 2.64 -10.78 3.04
C VAL A 25 3.96 -10.03 3.00
N MET A 26 5.06 -10.78 2.81
CA MET A 26 6.38 -10.22 2.60
C MET A 26 6.74 -10.36 1.12
N VAL A 27 7.13 -9.24 0.51
CA VAL A 27 7.58 -9.18 -0.88
C VAL A 27 9.03 -8.75 -0.90
N GLY A 28 9.89 -9.46 -1.64
CA GLY A 28 11.34 -9.32 -1.50
C GLY A 28 12.14 -9.46 -2.79
N SER A 29 11.56 -10.03 -3.85
CA SER A 29 12.23 -10.01 -5.15
C SER A 29 12.09 -8.64 -5.81
N ALA A 30 13.04 -8.28 -6.68
CA ALA A 30 13.01 -6.99 -7.38
C ALA A 30 11.77 -6.86 -8.28
N GLU A 31 11.32 -7.95 -8.91
CA GLU A 31 10.12 -7.97 -9.75
C GLU A 31 8.85 -7.71 -8.93
N GLU A 32 8.68 -8.40 -7.80
CA GLU A 32 7.51 -8.17 -6.94
C GLU A 32 7.51 -6.77 -6.31
N ILE A 33 8.69 -6.25 -5.94
CA ILE A 33 8.80 -4.89 -5.42
C ILE A 33 8.39 -3.88 -6.50
N ALA A 34 8.82 -4.09 -7.75
CA ALA A 34 8.42 -3.24 -8.87
C ALA A 34 6.93 -3.34 -9.19
N GLU A 35 6.35 -4.55 -9.11
CA GLU A 35 4.90 -4.78 -9.23
C GLU A 35 4.14 -3.96 -8.18
N VAL A 36 4.48 -4.12 -6.89
CA VAL A 36 3.82 -3.39 -5.80
C VAL A 36 4.01 -1.88 -5.94
N ALA A 37 5.21 -1.42 -6.32
CA ALA A 37 5.45 0.00 -6.57
C ALA A 37 4.53 0.56 -7.66
N GLY A 38 4.30 -0.19 -8.73
CA GLY A 38 3.37 0.18 -9.80
C GLY A 38 1.91 0.14 -9.38
N LEU A 39 1.51 -0.79 -8.51
CA LEU A 39 0.14 -0.83 -7.95
C LEU A 39 -0.15 0.34 -7.01
N LEU A 40 0.89 0.90 -6.39
CA LEU A 40 0.83 2.04 -5.48
C LEU A 40 1.06 3.39 -6.17
N GLU A 41 1.04 3.43 -7.49
CA GLU A 41 1.14 4.68 -8.25
C GLU A 41 -0.11 5.55 -8.01
N VAL A 42 0.11 6.83 -7.75
CA VAL A 42 -0.94 7.80 -7.42
C VAL A 42 -0.96 8.95 -8.42
N ASP A 43 -2.11 9.59 -8.56
CA ASP A 43 -2.20 10.87 -9.28
C ASP A 43 -1.63 12.00 -8.41
N LEU A 44 -0.41 12.43 -8.72
CA LEU A 44 0.26 13.54 -8.03
C LEU A 44 -0.33 14.91 -8.39
N THR A 45 -1.19 15.00 -9.41
CA THR A 45 -1.84 16.24 -9.84
C THR A 45 -3.19 16.48 -9.16
N ALA A 46 -3.76 15.43 -8.55
CA ALA A 46 -4.99 15.51 -7.79
C ALA A 46 -4.82 16.32 -6.50
N ALA A 47 -5.87 17.02 -6.10
CA ALA A 47 -5.93 17.66 -4.80
C ALA A 47 -5.94 16.58 -3.69
N PRO A 48 -5.04 16.63 -2.69
CA PRO A 48 -5.04 15.68 -1.60
C PRO A 48 -6.36 15.73 -0.83
N LEU A 49 -6.89 14.56 -0.50
CA LEU A 49 -8.07 14.41 0.33
C LEU A 49 -7.64 14.02 1.75
N THR A 50 -8.28 14.59 2.76
CA THR A 50 -8.09 14.17 4.15
C THR A 50 -9.23 13.24 4.53
N CYS A 51 -9.00 11.92 4.50
CA CYS A 51 -9.91 10.95 5.09
C CYS A 51 -9.58 10.79 6.58
N MET A 52 -10.61 10.76 7.45
CA MET A 52 -10.43 10.34 8.85
C MET A 52 -10.56 8.82 9.04
N CYS A 53 -10.60 8.06 7.94
CA CYS A 53 -10.62 6.61 8.00
C CYS A 53 -9.24 6.07 8.43
N PRO A 54 -9.19 5.07 9.32
CA PRO A 54 -7.94 4.57 9.92
C PRO A 54 -6.95 3.91 8.92
N GLY A 55 -7.40 3.66 7.68
CA GLY A 55 -6.64 2.96 6.65
C GLY A 55 -6.69 1.44 6.86
N ASP A 56 -6.74 0.69 5.77
CA ASP A 56 -7.08 -0.73 5.79
C ASP A 56 -5.83 -1.61 5.65
N VAL A 57 -4.85 -1.16 4.85
CA VAL A 57 -3.62 -1.90 4.57
C VAL A 57 -2.41 -0.99 4.71
N SER A 58 -1.37 -1.47 5.40
CA SER A 58 -0.06 -0.82 5.49
C SER A 58 0.97 -1.51 4.61
N PHE A 59 1.74 -0.71 3.89
CA PHE A 59 2.88 -1.11 3.07
C PHE A 59 4.15 -0.55 3.73
N THR A 60 4.85 -1.38 4.50
CA THR A 60 6.09 -0.99 5.16
C THR A 60 7.26 -1.33 4.24
N VAL A 61 7.83 -0.30 3.61
CA VAL A 61 8.96 -0.42 2.69
C VAL A 61 10.25 -0.41 3.48
N ARG A 62 11.06 -1.46 3.33
CA ARG A 62 12.34 -1.64 4.01
C ARG A 62 13.48 -1.67 3.02
N GLY A 63 14.59 -1.04 3.39
CA GLY A 63 15.84 -1.03 2.64
C GLY A 63 16.84 -2.04 3.20
N GLU A 64 18.11 -1.77 2.96
CA GLU A 64 19.19 -2.64 3.45
C GLU A 64 19.16 -2.80 4.96
N ARG A 65 19.51 -4.01 5.43
CA ARG A 65 19.50 -4.40 6.86
C ARG A 65 18.13 -4.21 7.54
N GLY A 66 17.04 -4.17 6.77
CA GLY A 66 15.67 -4.07 7.29
C GLY A 66 15.24 -2.67 7.74
N ALA A 67 16.04 -1.63 7.44
CA ALA A 67 15.73 -0.25 7.79
C ALA A 67 14.42 0.20 7.14
N VAL A 68 13.48 0.75 7.92
CA VAL A 68 12.20 1.27 7.40
C VAL A 68 12.48 2.57 6.64
N LEU A 69 12.16 2.58 5.34
CA LEU A 69 12.32 3.74 4.46
C LEU A 69 11.04 4.57 4.35
N GLY A 70 9.89 3.91 4.49
CA GLY A 70 8.58 4.54 4.44
C GLY A 70 7.47 3.56 4.80
N VAL A 71 6.36 4.10 5.29
CA VAL A 71 5.12 3.36 5.48
C VAL A 71 4.05 4.10 4.68
N LEU A 72 3.42 3.40 3.74
CA LEU A 72 2.28 3.90 3.00
C LEU A 72 1.03 3.19 3.50
N THR A 73 -0.09 3.91 3.55
CA THR A 73 -1.36 3.37 4.06
C THR A 73 -2.42 3.48 2.99
N HIS A 74 -2.97 2.35 2.55
CA HIS A 74 -4.11 2.35 1.65
C HIS A 74 -5.41 2.42 2.44
N HIS A 75 -6.33 3.29 2.00
CA HIS A 75 -7.67 3.45 2.55
C HIS A 75 -8.70 2.92 1.56
N ALA A 76 -9.71 2.20 2.04
CA ALA A 76 -10.76 1.54 1.27
C ALA A 76 -11.57 2.49 0.37
N GLY A 77 -11.49 3.80 0.63
CA GLY A 77 -12.00 4.85 -0.25
C GLY A 77 -11.18 5.09 -1.53
N GLY A 78 -10.12 4.30 -1.77
CA GLY A 78 -9.43 4.27 -3.05
C GLY A 78 -8.15 5.11 -3.15
N GLY A 79 -7.55 5.51 -2.03
CA GLY A 79 -6.32 6.27 -2.09
C GLY A 79 -5.27 5.80 -1.10
N LEU A 80 -4.10 6.39 -1.27
CA LEU A 80 -2.89 6.05 -0.59
C LEU A 80 -2.42 7.27 0.18
N ASP A 81 -2.11 7.07 1.44
CA ASP A 81 -1.50 8.07 2.30
C ASP A 81 -0.02 7.73 2.51
N TRP A 82 0.80 8.77 2.55
CA TRP A 82 2.19 8.71 2.93
C TRP A 82 2.54 9.99 3.67
N SER A 83 3.29 9.91 4.77
CA SER A 83 3.59 11.06 5.63
C SER A 83 4.30 12.24 4.95
N ARG A 84 4.84 12.04 3.74
CA ARG A 84 5.43 13.11 2.92
C ARG A 84 4.40 13.87 2.09
N TRP A 85 3.19 13.35 1.96
CA TRP A 85 2.06 14.00 1.32
C TRP A 85 1.25 14.78 2.37
N SER A 86 0.54 15.81 1.93
CA SER A 86 -0.36 16.58 2.78
C SER A 86 -1.76 15.95 2.88
N GLY A 87 -1.87 14.65 2.62
CA GLY A 87 -3.11 13.89 2.59
C GLY A 87 -3.04 12.69 1.65
N GLN A 88 -4.18 12.02 1.53
CA GLN A 88 -4.38 10.86 0.68
C GLN A 88 -4.46 11.31 -0.79
N LEU A 89 -3.69 10.63 -1.65
CA LEU A 89 -3.76 10.77 -3.10
C LEU A 89 -4.49 9.58 -3.72
N PRO A 90 -5.24 9.78 -4.82
CA PRO A 90 -5.97 8.70 -5.46
C PRO A 90 -5.00 7.75 -6.18
N LEU A 91 -5.26 6.45 -6.06
CA LEU A 91 -4.50 5.42 -6.76
C LEU A 91 -4.90 5.35 -8.23
N LEU A 92 -3.91 5.25 -9.12
CA LEU A 92 -4.16 5.07 -10.55
C LEU A 92 -4.65 3.66 -10.89
N ARG A 93 -4.27 2.67 -10.09
CA ARG A 93 -4.52 1.23 -10.35
C ARG A 93 -5.27 0.55 -9.22
N LEU A 94 -6.26 1.23 -8.64
CA LEU A 94 -7.03 0.75 -7.49
C LEU A 94 -7.60 -0.66 -7.69
N GLY A 95 -8.21 -0.94 -8.85
CA GLY A 95 -8.80 -2.25 -9.12
C GLY A 95 -7.77 -3.39 -9.12
N GLU A 96 -6.60 -3.13 -9.67
CA GLU A 96 -5.49 -4.10 -9.72
C GLU A 96 -4.88 -4.32 -8.33
N LEU A 97 -4.74 -3.24 -7.54
CA LEU A 97 -4.30 -3.36 -6.15
C LEU A 97 -5.28 -4.20 -5.32
N THR A 98 -6.59 -3.97 -5.46
CA THR A 98 -7.63 -4.74 -4.77
C THR A 98 -7.59 -6.22 -5.14
N ALA A 99 -7.42 -6.55 -6.42
CA ALA A 99 -7.26 -7.92 -6.88
C ALA A 99 -5.99 -8.56 -6.27
N TRP A 100 -4.85 -7.87 -6.34
CA TRP A 100 -3.58 -8.34 -5.79
C TRP A 100 -3.66 -8.63 -4.29
N LEU A 101 -4.31 -7.75 -3.52
CA LEU A 101 -4.50 -7.90 -2.07
C LEU A 101 -5.44 -9.07 -1.74
N THR A 102 -6.48 -9.26 -2.54
CA THR A 102 -7.46 -10.34 -2.38
C THR A 102 -6.86 -11.70 -2.72
N GLU A 103 -6.17 -11.83 -3.85
CA GLU A 103 -5.50 -13.07 -4.29
C GLU A 103 -4.45 -13.56 -3.29
N ARG A 104 -3.88 -12.64 -2.51
CA ARG A 104 -2.88 -12.94 -1.49
C ARG A 104 -3.46 -13.01 -0.08
N ASP A 105 -4.79 -12.98 0.07
CA ASP A 105 -5.50 -13.03 1.35
C ASP A 105 -5.09 -11.92 2.33
N VAL A 106 -4.61 -10.77 1.84
CA VAL A 106 -4.26 -9.62 2.69
C VAL A 106 -5.53 -8.92 3.16
N VAL A 107 -6.51 -8.82 2.27
CA VAL A 107 -7.86 -8.36 2.55
C VAL A 107 -8.84 -9.45 2.16
N VAL A 108 -9.85 -9.68 2.99
CA VAL A 108 -10.94 -10.60 2.63
C VAL A 108 -11.97 -9.80 1.86
N PRO A 109 -12.42 -10.28 0.68
CA PRO A 109 -13.46 -9.61 -0.07
C PRO A 109 -14.72 -9.55 0.80
N ASN A 110 -15.14 -8.35 1.16
CA ASN A 110 -16.38 -8.17 1.91
C ASN A 110 -17.53 -8.36 0.91
N PRO A 111 -18.43 -9.36 1.08
CA PRO A 111 -19.49 -9.66 0.11
C PRO A 111 -20.61 -8.60 0.05
N ARG A 112 -20.37 -7.38 0.55
CA ARG A 112 -21.35 -6.28 0.66
C ARG A 112 -20.90 -4.96 0.02
N GLN A 113 -19.88 -4.97 -0.83
CA GLN A 113 -19.54 -3.81 -1.66
C GLN A 113 -19.94 -4.05 -3.11
#